data_AF-A0AAD4PUX6-F1
#
_entry.id   AF-A0AAD4PUX6-F1
#
_cell.length_a   1.000
_cell.length_b   1.000
_cell.length_c   1.000
_cell.angle_alpha   90.00
_cell.angle_beta   90.00
_cell.angle_gamma   90.00
#
_symmetry.space_group_name_H-M   'P 1'
#
loop_
_entity.id
_entity.type
_entity.pdbx_description
1 polymer ?
#
loop_
_entity_poly.entity_id
_entity_poly.type
_entity_poly.pdbx_seq_one_letter_code
_entity_poly.pdbx_strand_id
1 'polypeptide(L)'
;MHTAFPFLLFAAASASYSGVATFNDYAAQTNTVCGPKVGVSGTFGAAAGDLSPDIWSGDKCSGSIDYSLCDGENPVSGYEGPSCPTTTCGQCWQVCNTGGYGGATVGGVGNCIIVDIIDACPSESAFNFCKTEVPADERCGSSSTNSLDIDQSAYQALTGTAWSSSSPNLLISINSASC
;
A
#
# COMPACT_ATOMS: atom_id res chain seq x y z
N MET A 1 -31.55 -48.27 1.94
CA MET A 1 -30.17 -47.99 2.38
C MET A 1 -29.85 -46.56 1.96
N HIS A 2 -29.86 -45.60 2.88
CA HIS A 2 -29.52 -44.20 2.60
C HIS A 2 -28.05 -44.00 2.99
N THR A 3 -27.18 -43.86 2.00
CA THR A 3 -25.77 -43.49 2.19
C THR A 3 -25.70 -41.97 2.38
N ALA A 4 -25.40 -41.55 3.60
CA ALA A 4 -25.04 -40.16 3.90
C ALA A 4 -23.63 -39.88 3.37
N PHE A 5 -23.50 -38.93 2.44
CA PHE A 5 -22.21 -38.41 2.01
C PHE A 5 -21.70 -37.42 3.07
N PRO A 6 -20.47 -37.57 3.58
CA PRO A 6 -19.89 -36.60 4.49
C PRO A 6 -19.53 -35.34 3.72
N PHE A 7 -20.14 -34.21 4.11
CA PHE A 7 -19.77 -32.89 3.62
C PHE A 7 -18.43 -32.51 4.28
N LEU A 8 -17.33 -32.66 3.55
CA LEU A 8 -16.03 -32.14 3.95
C LEU A 8 -16.05 -30.61 3.80
N LEU A 9 -16.14 -29.88 4.91
CA LEU A 9 -15.85 -28.44 4.92
C LEU A 9 -14.35 -28.24 4.71
N PHE A 10 -13.97 -27.82 3.51
CA PHE A 10 -12.65 -27.23 3.27
C PHE A 10 -12.70 -25.79 3.80
N ALA A 11 -12.08 -25.54 4.95
CA ALA A 11 -11.75 -24.18 5.35
C ALA A 11 -10.66 -23.67 4.40
N ALA A 12 -11.02 -22.74 3.51
CA ALA A 12 -10.03 -22.05 2.69
C ALA A 12 -9.13 -21.23 3.64
N ALA A 13 -7.85 -21.59 3.72
CA ALA A 13 -6.87 -20.73 4.35
C ALA A 13 -6.84 -19.41 3.55
N SER A 14 -7.10 -18.28 4.21
CA SER A 14 -6.90 -16.97 3.60
C SER A 14 -5.42 -16.83 3.23
N ALA A 15 -5.14 -16.49 1.98
CA ALA A 15 -3.78 -16.20 1.56
C ALA A 15 -3.25 -14.99 2.35
N SER A 16 -2.10 -15.18 3.01
CA SER A 16 -1.35 -14.09 3.64
C SER A 16 -0.17 -13.75 2.74
N TYR A 17 -0.11 -12.49 2.32
CA TYR A 17 0.98 -11.95 1.52
C TYR A 17 1.96 -11.18 2.41
N SER A 18 3.15 -10.94 1.90
CA SER A 18 4.15 -10.07 2.54
C SER A 18 4.34 -8.82 1.70
N GLY A 19 4.68 -7.71 2.36
CA GLY A 19 4.92 -6.45 1.67
C GLY A 19 5.70 -5.45 2.51
N VAL A 20 5.81 -4.24 1.95
CA VAL A 20 6.38 -3.06 2.60
C VAL A 20 5.29 -2.02 2.73
N ALA A 21 5.20 -1.41 3.91
CA ALA A 21 4.38 -0.24 4.16
C ALA A 21 5.25 1.02 4.22
N THR A 22 4.93 1.99 3.38
CA THR A 22 5.38 3.38 3.49
C THR A 22 4.26 4.25 4.03
N PHE A 23 4.54 5.51 4.32
CA PHE A 23 3.58 6.39 4.97
C PHE A 23 3.54 7.77 4.34
N ASN A 24 2.32 8.23 4.06
CA ASN A 24 2.06 9.49 3.39
C ASN A 24 0.85 10.22 4.01
N ASP A 25 0.78 11.54 3.84
CA ASP A 25 -0.29 12.36 4.39
C ASP A 25 -1.51 12.41 3.45
N TYR A 26 -2.25 11.29 3.38
CA TYR A 26 -3.52 11.25 2.64
C TYR A 26 -4.61 12.13 3.26
N ALA A 27 -4.46 12.65 4.48
CA ALA A 27 -5.42 13.57 5.07
C ALA A 27 -5.29 14.98 4.46
N ALA A 28 -4.09 15.36 4.00
CA ALA A 28 -3.84 16.63 3.32
C ALA A 28 -4.18 16.59 1.82
N GLN A 29 -4.37 15.40 1.23
CA GLN A 29 -4.67 15.25 -0.19
C GLN A 29 -6.15 15.49 -0.50
N THR A 30 -6.40 16.22 -1.60
CA THR A 30 -7.76 16.60 -2.01
C THR A 30 -8.37 15.65 -3.05
N ASN A 31 -7.55 14.97 -3.84
CA ASN A 31 -7.96 13.98 -4.83
C ASN A 31 -7.00 12.79 -4.79
N THR A 32 -7.55 11.60 -5.01
CA THR A 32 -6.82 10.36 -5.24
C THR A 32 -7.30 9.72 -6.54
N VAL A 33 -6.64 8.66 -7.00
CA VAL A 33 -7.06 7.88 -8.17
C VAL A 33 -8.50 7.36 -8.05
N CYS A 34 -8.94 7.00 -6.84
CA CYS A 34 -10.30 6.50 -6.61
C CYS A 34 -11.36 7.60 -6.46
N GLY A 35 -10.99 8.88 -6.63
CA GLY A 35 -11.89 10.03 -6.51
C GLY A 35 -11.75 10.77 -5.18
N PRO A 36 -12.81 11.44 -4.70
CA PRO A 36 -12.78 12.07 -3.37
C PRO A 36 -12.54 11.04 -2.28
N LYS A 37 -11.81 11.40 -1.20
CA LYS A 37 -11.58 10.55 -0.02
C LYS A 37 -12.89 10.28 0.73
N VAL A 38 -13.71 9.36 0.22
CA VAL A 38 -14.84 8.74 0.93
C VAL A 38 -14.31 7.48 1.60
N GLY A 39 -13.45 7.66 2.59
CA GLY A 39 -12.92 6.54 3.37
C GLY A 39 -14.02 5.80 4.12
N VAL A 40 -13.83 4.50 4.33
CA VAL A 40 -14.72 3.70 5.18
C VAL A 40 -14.43 3.98 6.66
N SER A 41 -15.48 4.14 7.46
CA SER A 41 -15.33 4.35 8.91
C SER A 41 -14.61 3.17 9.55
N GLY A 42 -13.52 3.45 10.28
CA GLY A 42 -12.73 2.41 10.95
C GLY A 42 -11.60 1.82 10.11
N THR A 43 -11.38 2.33 8.89
CA THR A 43 -10.23 2.00 8.05
C THR A 43 -9.25 3.16 7.96
N PHE A 44 -8.04 2.87 7.47
CA PHE A 44 -7.05 3.87 7.06
C PHE A 44 -6.95 3.89 5.53
N GLY A 45 -6.85 5.07 4.94
CA GLY A 45 -6.62 5.17 3.49
C GLY A 45 -5.23 4.67 3.11
N ALA A 46 -5.12 3.98 1.98
CA ALA A 46 -3.84 3.59 1.41
C ALA A 46 -3.84 3.63 -0.13
N ALA A 47 -2.64 3.71 -0.71
CA ALA A 47 -2.39 3.40 -2.10
C ALA A 47 -1.75 2.03 -2.26
N ALA A 48 -2.23 1.24 -3.22
CA ALA A 48 -1.57 0.01 -3.63
C ALA A 48 -0.54 0.29 -4.74
N GLY A 49 0.65 -0.29 -4.63
CA GLY A 49 1.67 -0.22 -5.69
C GLY A 49 1.19 -0.90 -6.96
N ASP A 50 1.30 -0.23 -8.11
CA ASP A 50 0.80 -0.71 -9.40
C ASP A 50 1.57 -1.92 -9.99
N LEU A 51 2.68 -2.28 -9.35
CA LEU A 51 3.46 -3.49 -9.61
C LEU A 51 3.27 -4.58 -8.54
N SER A 52 2.42 -4.36 -7.54
CA SER A 52 2.24 -5.32 -6.45
C SER A 52 1.67 -6.64 -6.99
N PRO A 53 2.34 -7.78 -6.80
CA PRO A 53 1.97 -9.04 -7.45
C PRO A 53 0.63 -9.62 -6.98
N ASP A 54 0.22 -9.32 -5.74
CA ASP A 54 -0.92 -9.99 -5.11
C ASP A 54 -2.08 -9.03 -4.78
N ILE A 55 -1.78 -7.75 -4.54
CA ILE A 55 -2.77 -6.77 -4.07
C ILE A 55 -3.17 -5.73 -5.12
N TRP A 56 -2.52 -5.74 -6.29
CA TRP A 56 -2.92 -4.93 -7.43
C TRP A 56 -3.73 -5.76 -8.42
N SER A 57 -4.80 -5.17 -8.95
CA SER A 57 -5.58 -5.74 -10.04
C SER A 57 -5.73 -4.69 -11.12
N GLY A 58 -5.56 -5.09 -12.38
CA GLY A 58 -5.55 -4.17 -13.53
C GLY A 58 -4.16 -3.97 -14.11
N ASP A 59 -4.09 -3.18 -15.17
CA ASP A 59 -2.81 -2.82 -15.79
C ASP A 59 -1.98 -1.93 -14.86
N LYS A 60 -0.67 -1.89 -15.08
CA LYS A 60 0.20 -0.87 -14.49
C LYS A 60 -0.34 0.53 -14.83
N CYS A 61 -0.11 1.52 -13.97
CA CYS A 61 -0.47 2.89 -14.31
C CYS A 61 0.18 3.31 -15.64
N SER A 62 -0.58 4.03 -16.46
CA SER A 62 -0.16 4.51 -17.76
C SER A 62 0.74 5.74 -17.58
N GLY A 63 2.04 5.50 -17.77
CA GLY A 63 3.09 6.50 -17.74
C GLY A 63 4.32 5.98 -18.46
N SER A 64 5.39 6.76 -18.45
CA SER A 64 6.74 6.30 -18.80
C SER A 64 7.71 7.05 -17.92
N ILE A 65 8.79 6.37 -17.52
CA ILE A 65 9.87 7.01 -16.78
C ILE A 65 10.50 8.08 -17.68
N ASP A 66 10.35 9.35 -17.28
CA ASP A 66 10.95 10.51 -17.93
C ASP A 66 11.70 11.34 -16.89
N TYR A 67 13.03 11.16 -16.83
CA TYR A 67 13.88 11.87 -15.87
C TYR A 67 13.92 13.38 -16.09
N SER A 68 13.42 13.91 -17.21
CA SER A 68 13.26 15.36 -17.38
C SER A 68 12.16 15.95 -16.47
N LEU A 69 11.33 15.08 -15.89
CA LEU A 69 10.33 15.44 -14.90
C LEU A 69 10.88 15.45 -13.47
N CYS A 70 12.19 15.25 -13.26
CA CYS A 70 12.83 15.33 -11.95
C CYS A 70 13.55 16.67 -11.74
N ASP A 71 13.36 17.28 -10.57
CA ASP A 71 14.19 18.34 -9.99
C ASP A 71 14.83 17.79 -8.70
N GLY A 72 16.03 17.23 -8.84
CA GLY A 72 16.65 16.40 -7.81
C GLY A 72 15.82 15.12 -7.55
N GLU A 73 15.49 14.86 -6.28
CA GLU A 73 14.68 13.69 -5.89
C GLU A 73 13.16 13.94 -5.94
N ASN A 74 12.75 15.13 -6.38
CA ASN A 74 11.34 15.53 -6.46
C ASN A 74 10.91 15.70 -7.92
N PRO A 75 9.62 15.60 -8.22
CA PRO A 75 9.14 15.98 -9.54
C PRO A 75 9.21 17.50 -9.75
N VAL A 76 9.30 17.90 -11.03
CA VAL A 76 9.17 19.29 -11.45
C VAL A 76 7.80 19.88 -11.04
N SER A 77 7.75 21.20 -10.86
CA SER A 77 6.52 21.90 -10.48
C SER A 77 5.40 21.68 -11.52
N GLY A 78 4.18 21.43 -11.04
CA GLY A 78 3.00 21.20 -11.89
C GLY A 78 2.87 19.79 -12.45
N TYR A 79 3.69 18.84 -12.00
CA TYR A 79 3.54 17.43 -12.37
C TYR A 79 2.24 16.83 -11.78
N GLU A 80 1.37 16.30 -12.65
CA GLU A 80 0.06 15.76 -12.27
C GLU A 80 0.05 14.25 -11.99
N GLY A 81 1.11 13.53 -12.36
CA GLY A 81 1.18 12.07 -12.20
C GLY A 81 0.65 11.28 -13.40
N PRO A 82 0.87 9.96 -13.43
CA PRO A 82 0.33 9.07 -14.46
C PRO A 82 -1.15 8.73 -14.21
N SER A 83 -1.83 8.23 -15.24
CA SER A 83 -3.22 7.74 -15.11
C SER A 83 -3.23 6.28 -14.66
N CYS A 84 -3.99 5.96 -13.62
CA CYS A 84 -4.07 4.61 -13.07
C CYS A 84 -5.46 3.97 -13.24
N PRO A 85 -5.55 2.65 -13.45
CA PRO A 85 -6.81 1.91 -13.31
C PRO A 85 -7.40 2.04 -11.90
N THR A 86 -8.74 2.00 -11.80
CA THR A 86 -9.49 2.10 -10.54
C THR A 86 -10.00 0.75 -10.04
N THR A 87 -9.44 -0.35 -10.52
CA THR A 87 -9.89 -1.74 -10.29
C THR A 87 -9.68 -2.23 -8.86
N THR A 88 -8.73 -1.63 -8.15
CA THR A 88 -8.42 -1.90 -6.74
C THR A 88 -9.16 -0.97 -5.77
N CYS A 89 -9.82 0.07 -6.26
CA CYS A 89 -10.49 1.06 -5.42
C CYS A 89 -11.58 0.43 -4.54
N GLY A 90 -11.58 0.77 -3.25
CA GLY A 90 -12.53 0.26 -2.26
C GLY A 90 -12.28 -1.16 -1.78
N GLN A 91 -11.16 -1.79 -2.19
CA GLN A 91 -10.73 -3.06 -1.61
C GLN A 91 -10.13 -2.83 -0.24
N CYS A 92 -10.45 -3.69 0.73
CA CYS A 92 -9.87 -3.62 2.07
C CYS A 92 -8.93 -4.78 2.36
N TRP A 93 -7.87 -4.47 3.10
CA TRP A 93 -6.86 -5.42 3.52
C TRP A 93 -6.59 -5.28 5.02
N GLN A 94 -6.48 -6.40 5.72
CA GLN A 94 -5.89 -6.42 7.05
C GLN A 94 -4.37 -6.39 6.90
N VAL A 95 -3.76 -5.35 7.46
CA VAL A 95 -2.32 -5.12 7.42
C VAL A 95 -1.78 -5.26 8.83
N CYS A 96 -0.83 -6.16 9.03
CA CYS A 96 -0.19 -6.36 10.33
C CYS A 96 1.30 -6.02 10.25
N ASN A 97 1.78 -5.29 11.25
CA ASN A 97 3.20 -4.98 11.41
C ASN A 97 3.99 -6.26 11.73
N THR A 98 4.97 -6.61 10.89
CA THR A 98 5.86 -7.76 11.12
C THR A 98 7.29 -7.37 11.49
N GLY A 99 7.60 -6.07 11.47
CA GLY A 99 8.91 -5.53 11.85
C GLY A 99 9.23 -4.22 11.12
N GLY A 100 10.35 -3.60 11.48
CA GLY A 100 10.86 -2.44 10.75
C GLY A 100 11.59 -2.88 9.48
N TYR A 101 11.37 -2.17 8.38
CA TYR A 101 12.12 -2.36 7.14
C TYR A 101 13.62 -2.18 7.38
N GLY A 102 14.45 -2.93 6.66
CA GLY A 102 15.91 -2.90 6.82
C GLY A 102 16.42 -3.37 8.20
N GLY A 103 15.57 -4.01 9.02
CA GLY A 103 15.91 -4.41 10.39
C GLY A 103 15.81 -3.29 11.42
N ALA A 104 15.13 -2.18 11.08
CA ALA A 104 14.88 -1.10 12.03
C ALA A 104 14.10 -1.60 13.26
N THR A 105 14.41 -1.05 14.43
CA THR A 105 13.68 -1.36 15.65
C THR A 105 12.39 -0.54 15.70
N VAL A 106 11.26 -1.22 15.75
CA VAL A 106 9.92 -0.63 15.86
C VAL A 106 9.10 -1.34 16.94
N GLY A 107 8.17 -0.63 17.56
CA GLY A 107 7.17 -1.23 18.45
C GLY A 107 6.04 -1.89 17.65
N GLY A 108 5.08 -2.49 18.37
CA GLY A 108 3.79 -2.91 17.81
C GLY A 108 3.83 -4.09 16.82
N VAL A 109 4.90 -4.89 16.78
CA VAL A 109 4.92 -6.13 15.99
C VAL A 109 3.75 -7.02 16.39
N GLY A 110 2.94 -7.42 15.40
CA GLY A 110 1.69 -8.16 15.60
C GLY A 110 0.43 -7.29 15.67
N ASN A 111 0.56 -5.97 15.81
CA ASN A 111 -0.59 -5.06 15.69
C ASN A 111 -1.08 -5.03 14.25
N CYS A 112 -2.40 -4.98 14.08
CA CYS A 112 -3.05 -4.96 12.78
C CYS A 112 -4.02 -3.79 12.66
N ILE A 113 -4.18 -3.32 11.43
CA ILE A 113 -5.19 -2.34 11.02
C ILE A 113 -5.96 -2.88 9.81
N ILE A 114 -7.06 -2.22 9.45
CA ILE A 114 -7.69 -2.38 8.14
C ILE A 114 -7.36 -1.15 7.31
N VAL A 115 -6.86 -1.37 6.10
CA VAL A 115 -6.71 -0.31 5.10
C VAL A 115 -7.76 -0.42 4.02
N ASP A 116 -8.18 0.72 3.48
CA ASP A 116 -9.05 0.88 2.32
C ASP A 116 -8.21 1.47 1.19
N ILE A 117 -8.18 0.80 0.03
CA ILE A 117 -7.46 1.29 -1.15
C ILE A 117 -8.23 2.46 -1.77
N ILE A 118 -7.72 3.66 -1.51
CA ILE A 118 -8.29 4.92 -2.01
C ILE A 118 -7.45 5.54 -3.12
N ASP A 119 -6.25 5.03 -3.36
CA ASP A 119 -5.32 5.60 -4.33
C ASP A 119 -4.43 4.52 -4.98
N ALA A 120 -3.61 4.91 -5.95
CA ALA A 120 -2.58 4.06 -6.55
C ALA A 120 -1.20 4.65 -6.30
N CYS A 121 -0.20 3.79 -6.11
CA CYS A 121 1.19 4.19 -5.97
C CYS A 121 1.95 3.77 -7.25
N PRO A 122 2.13 4.69 -8.22
CA PRO A 122 2.60 4.31 -9.54
C PRO A 122 4.11 4.16 -9.55
N SER A 123 4.62 3.01 -10.00
CA SER A 123 6.05 2.74 -10.19
C SER A 123 6.75 3.77 -11.10
N GLU A 124 6.02 4.32 -12.06
CA GLU A 124 6.52 5.30 -13.03
C GLU A 124 6.04 6.74 -12.75
N SER A 125 5.55 7.01 -11.54
CA SER A 125 5.34 8.39 -11.10
C SER A 125 6.67 9.07 -10.81
N ALA A 126 6.86 10.32 -11.24
CA ALA A 126 8.07 11.09 -10.90
C ALA A 126 8.19 11.33 -9.39
N PHE A 127 7.08 11.30 -8.64
CA PHE A 127 7.10 11.25 -7.17
C PHE A 127 7.80 10.01 -6.59
N ASN A 128 8.01 8.96 -7.40
CA ASN A 128 8.61 7.70 -7.01
C ASN A 128 9.94 7.44 -7.73
N PHE A 129 9.99 7.49 -9.06
CA PHE A 129 11.22 7.14 -9.79
C PHE A 129 12.35 8.17 -9.60
N CYS A 130 12.04 9.45 -9.29
CA CYS A 130 13.05 10.47 -9.02
C CYS A 130 13.80 10.25 -7.69
N LYS A 131 13.22 9.49 -6.74
CA LYS A 131 13.84 9.17 -5.43
C LYS A 131 14.92 8.09 -5.58
N THR A 132 16.05 8.42 -6.22
CA THR A 132 17.07 7.44 -6.59
C THR A 132 17.82 6.83 -5.40
N GLU A 133 17.85 7.53 -4.25
CA GLU A 133 18.46 7.00 -3.03
C GLU A 133 17.52 6.10 -2.22
N VAL A 134 16.22 6.06 -2.58
CA VAL A 134 15.22 5.19 -1.94
C VAL A 134 15.13 3.85 -2.69
N PRO A 135 15.26 2.70 -2.01
CA PRO A 135 15.07 1.38 -2.60
C PRO A 135 13.75 1.24 -3.37
N ALA A 136 13.78 0.47 -4.47
CA ALA A 136 12.64 0.34 -5.38
C ALA A 136 11.39 -0.26 -4.69
N ASP A 137 11.60 -1.17 -3.75
CA ASP A 137 10.56 -1.81 -2.93
C ASP A 137 9.98 -0.89 -1.84
N GLU A 138 10.58 0.28 -1.59
CA GLU A 138 10.04 1.33 -0.70
C GLU A 138 9.37 2.48 -1.48
N ARG A 139 9.36 2.42 -2.82
CA ARG A 139 8.76 3.46 -3.69
C ARG A 139 7.87 2.87 -4.78
N CYS A 140 7.26 1.71 -4.51
CA CYS A 140 6.34 1.01 -5.41
C CYS A 140 6.93 0.58 -6.76
N GLY A 141 8.26 0.61 -6.91
CA GLY A 141 8.99 0.28 -8.13
C GLY A 141 9.43 -1.18 -8.23
N SER A 142 9.02 -2.04 -7.29
CA SER A 142 9.36 -3.47 -7.27
C SER A 142 8.17 -4.33 -7.69
N SER A 143 8.34 -5.14 -8.74
CA SER A 143 7.33 -6.13 -9.16
C SER A 143 7.33 -7.42 -8.37
N SER A 144 8.26 -7.58 -7.42
CA SER A 144 8.34 -8.74 -6.53
C SER A 144 7.91 -8.43 -5.09
N THR A 145 7.46 -7.20 -4.83
CA THR A 145 7.10 -6.74 -3.49
C THR A 145 5.72 -6.09 -3.51
N ASN A 146 4.78 -6.60 -2.70
CA ASN A 146 3.55 -5.86 -2.46
C ASN A 146 3.85 -4.58 -1.69
N SER A 147 3.35 -3.45 -2.19
CA SER A 147 3.62 -2.13 -1.62
C SER A 147 2.32 -1.46 -1.22
N LEU A 148 2.26 -0.96 0.01
CA LEU A 148 1.16 -0.12 0.49
C LEU A 148 1.75 1.20 0.98
N ASP A 149 1.34 2.31 0.37
CA ASP A 149 1.59 3.64 0.92
C ASP A 149 0.38 4.01 1.79
N ILE A 150 0.55 4.04 3.11
CA ILE A 150 -0.57 4.10 4.07
C ILE A 150 -0.65 5.51 4.68
N ASP A 151 -1.85 5.96 5.01
CA ASP A 151 -2.04 7.21 5.76
C ASP A 151 -1.19 7.21 7.03
N GLN A 152 -0.37 8.26 7.20
CA GLN A 152 0.59 8.38 8.31
C GLN A 152 -0.05 8.25 9.70
N SER A 153 -1.35 8.53 9.84
CA SER A 153 -2.08 8.33 11.10
C SER A 153 -2.15 6.85 11.53
N ALA A 154 -2.06 5.93 10.57
CA ALA A 154 -2.05 4.48 10.81
C ALA A 154 -0.77 4.01 11.51
N TYR A 155 0.33 4.76 11.39
CA TYR A 155 1.62 4.38 11.98
C TYR A 155 1.52 4.14 13.49
N GLN A 156 0.76 4.98 14.18
CA GLN A 156 0.58 4.85 15.62
C GLN A 156 -0.21 3.60 16.01
N ALA A 157 -1.20 3.20 15.21
CA ALA A 157 -1.92 1.96 15.45
C ALA A 157 -1.00 0.73 15.23
N LEU A 158 -0.14 0.78 14.21
CA LEU A 158 0.78 -0.30 13.88
C LEU A 158 1.98 -0.41 14.82
N THR A 159 2.46 0.70 15.38
CA THR A 159 3.75 0.73 16.11
C THR A 159 3.66 1.19 17.55
N GLY A 160 2.57 1.87 17.92
CA GLY A 160 2.41 2.54 19.21
C GLY A 160 3.06 3.93 19.29
N THR A 161 3.73 4.41 18.24
CA THR A 161 4.38 5.73 18.20
C THR A 161 3.81 6.61 17.10
N ALA A 162 3.78 7.93 17.29
CA ALA A 162 3.35 8.85 16.24
C ALA A 162 4.34 8.80 15.05
N TRP A 163 3.82 8.97 13.84
CA TRP A 163 4.66 9.08 12.65
C TRP A 163 5.52 10.36 12.66
N SER A 164 6.70 10.27 12.08
CA SER A 164 7.61 11.38 11.79
C SER A 164 8.36 11.09 10.49
N SER A 165 8.97 12.10 9.87
CA SER A 165 9.80 11.91 8.68
C SER A 165 11.03 11.03 8.91
N SER A 166 11.39 10.74 10.17
CA SER A 166 12.46 9.81 10.55
C SER A 166 11.95 8.41 10.92
N SER A 167 10.63 8.21 10.91
CA SER A 167 10.05 6.90 11.21
C SER A 167 10.41 5.91 10.10
N PRO A 168 10.89 4.70 10.44
CA PRO A 168 11.19 3.69 9.43
C PRO A 168 9.91 3.17 8.79
N ASN A 169 10.02 2.76 7.52
CA ASN A 169 9.02 1.94 6.84
C ASN A 169 8.86 0.59 7.54
N LEU A 170 7.75 -0.09 7.30
CA LEU A 170 7.44 -1.36 7.97
C LEU A 170 7.46 -2.54 7.00
N LEU A 171 7.93 -3.68 7.49
CA LEU A 171 7.57 -4.97 6.92
C LEU A 171 6.16 -5.30 7.41
N ILE A 172 5.32 -5.80 6.50
CA ILE A 172 3.92 -6.09 6.80
C ILE A 172 3.49 -7.45 6.26
N SER A 173 2.53 -8.07 6.94
CA SER A 173 1.69 -9.10 6.35
C SER A 173 0.36 -8.51 5.91
N ILE A 174 -0.19 -9.02 4.83
CA ILE A 174 -1.40 -8.51 4.18
C ILE A 174 -2.36 -9.68 3.99
N ASN A 175 -3.57 -9.55 4.52
CA ASN A 175 -4.63 -10.54 4.42
C ASN A 175 -5.89 -9.87 3.88
N SER A 176 -6.68 -10.59 3.08
CA SER A 176 -7.96 -10.06 2.62
C SER A 176 -8.86 -9.72 3.80
N ALA A 177 -9.56 -8.59 3.71
CA ALA A 177 -10.50 -8.14 4.74
C ALA A 177 -11.74 -7.53 4.12
N SER A 178 -12.81 -7.48 4.91
CA SER A 178 -13.97 -6.66 4.59
C SER A 178 -13.74 -5.23 5.03
N CYS A 179 -14.17 -4.29 4.19
CA CYS A 179 -14.66 -3.01 4.65
C CYS A 179 -16.03 -3.24 5.34
#